data_AF-A0A1K0FIN4-F1
#
_entry.id   AF-A0A1K0FIN4-F1
#
_cell.length_a   1.000
_cell.length_b   1.000
_cell.length_c   1.000
_cell.angle_alpha   90.00
_cell.angle_beta   90.00
_cell.angle_gamma   90.00
#
_symmetry.space_group_name_H-M   'P 1'
#
loop_
_entity.id
_entity.type
_entity.pdbx_description
1 polymer ?
#
loop_
_entity_poly.entity_id
_entity_poly.type
_entity_poly.pdbx_seq_one_letter_code
_entity_poly.pdbx_strand_id
1 'polypeptide(L)'
;MVAAMARGKRKGGRTRPQRTEQEQQAAAGEYREAVDAFQRSAFWNLRTRIANVGIVIGALALLAVVLGSADGARLSPTLLCVLGGVCGAAVYFSRPYPSMVKYLLIASVGFLVLGILGLVLVVQVLGR
;
A
#
# COMPACT_ATOMS: atom_id res chain seq x y z
N MET A 1 -4.58 -7.97 82.80
CA MET A 1 -4.64 -6.49 82.95
C MET A 1 -3.57 -5.86 82.07
N VAL A 2 -3.88 -4.71 81.47
CA VAL A 2 -3.01 -3.83 80.64
C VAL A 2 -2.77 -4.33 79.21
N ALA A 3 -2.97 -3.58 78.12
CA ALA A 3 -3.72 -2.37 77.81
C ALA A 3 -3.84 -2.31 76.27
N ALA A 4 -4.93 -1.73 75.78
CA ALA A 4 -5.16 -1.46 74.38
C ALA A 4 -4.09 -0.49 73.81
N MET A 5 -3.58 -0.78 72.60
CA MET A 5 -2.94 0.24 71.76
C MET A 5 -3.59 0.25 70.38
N ALA A 6 -4.37 1.31 70.17
CA ALA A 6 -4.93 1.71 68.89
C ALA A 6 -3.80 2.00 67.89
N ARG A 7 -3.71 1.22 66.80
CA ARG A 7 -2.88 1.58 65.64
C ARG A 7 -3.71 2.34 64.63
N GLY A 8 -3.46 3.64 64.59
CA GLY A 8 -3.99 4.57 63.61
C GLY A 8 -3.60 4.21 62.17
N LYS A 9 -4.62 4.16 61.32
CA LYS A 9 -4.71 4.76 59.98
C LYS A 9 -3.38 5.29 59.39
N ARG A 10 -2.77 4.56 58.46
CA ARG A 10 -1.94 5.15 57.39
C ARG A 10 -2.61 4.88 56.05
N LYS A 11 -3.40 5.87 55.58
CA LYS A 11 -3.78 5.99 54.17
C LYS A 11 -2.49 6.15 53.38
N GLY A 12 -2.03 5.07 52.75
CA GLY A 12 -1.00 5.15 51.71
C GLY A 12 -1.58 5.89 50.52
N GLY A 13 -1.35 7.21 50.49
CA GLY A 13 -1.55 8.01 49.29
C GLY A 13 -0.68 7.42 48.19
N ARG A 14 -1.31 6.76 47.22
CA ARG A 14 -0.65 6.28 46.02
C ARG A 14 -0.42 7.52 45.15
N THR A 15 0.70 8.20 45.38
CA THR A 15 1.18 9.26 44.48
C THR A 15 1.40 8.59 43.13
N ARG A 16 0.46 8.77 42.20
CA ARG A 16 0.70 8.47 40.78
C ARG A 16 1.95 9.27 40.40
N PRO A 17 3.04 8.64 39.93
CA PRO A 17 4.20 9.40 39.50
C PRO A 17 3.74 10.36 38.39
N GLN A 18 3.99 11.65 38.61
CA GLN A 18 3.93 12.67 37.56
C GLN A 18 4.92 12.22 36.49
N ARG A 19 4.40 11.55 35.47
CA ARG A 19 5.10 11.24 34.23
C ARG A 19 5.49 12.58 33.65
N THR A 20 6.75 12.96 33.82
CA THR A 20 7.30 14.27 33.48
C THR A 20 7.02 14.56 32.00
N GLU A 21 6.71 15.80 31.65
CA GLU A 21 6.42 16.20 30.26
C GLU A 21 7.55 15.77 29.30
N GLN A 22 8.78 15.64 29.81
CA GLN A 22 9.93 15.08 29.10
C GLN A 22 9.79 13.58 28.75
N GLU A 23 9.24 12.74 29.64
CA GLU A 23 8.93 11.33 29.32
C GLU A 23 7.79 11.24 28.30
N GLN A 24 6.81 12.15 28.34
CA GLN A 24 5.74 12.21 27.35
C GLN A 24 6.24 12.68 25.98
N GLN A 25 7.16 13.63 25.93
CA GLN A 25 7.79 14.10 24.70
C GLN A 25 8.75 13.06 24.11
N ALA A 26 9.52 12.36 24.95
CA ALA A 26 10.37 11.25 24.52
C ALA A 26 9.54 10.09 23.96
N ALA A 27 8.47 9.69 24.67
CA ALA A 27 7.53 8.69 24.17
C ALA A 27 6.88 9.15 22.86
N ALA A 28 6.44 10.41 22.75
CA ALA A 28 5.87 10.95 21.51
C ALA A 28 6.86 10.94 20.33
N GLY A 29 8.16 11.17 20.60
CA GLY A 29 9.23 11.02 19.61
C GLY A 29 9.37 9.57 19.14
N GLU A 30 9.42 8.63 20.07
CA GLU A 30 9.48 7.19 19.80
C GLU A 30 8.26 6.69 19.01
N TYR A 31 7.05 7.15 19.37
CA TYR A 31 5.83 6.85 18.63
C TYR A 31 5.86 7.41 17.21
N ARG A 32 6.35 8.64 17.01
CA ARG A 32 6.48 9.25 15.67
C ARG A 32 7.49 8.48 14.81
N GLU A 33 8.62 8.10 15.37
CA GLU A 33 9.63 7.30 14.67
C GLU A 33 9.11 5.91 14.29
N ALA A 34 8.39 5.26 15.20
CA ALA A 34 7.72 3.98 14.93
C ALA A 34 6.66 4.10 13.83
N VAL A 35 5.86 5.18 13.84
CA VAL A 35 4.86 5.46 12.79
C VAL A 35 5.55 5.75 11.45
N ASP A 36 6.62 6.53 11.43
CA ASP A 36 7.37 6.84 10.20
C ASP A 36 8.05 5.59 9.61
N ALA A 37 8.60 4.72 10.45
CA ALA A 37 9.16 3.44 10.03
C ALA A 37 8.05 2.52 9.47
N PHE A 38 6.90 2.48 10.14
CA PHE A 38 5.73 1.71 9.70
C PHE A 38 5.18 2.23 8.37
N GLN A 39 5.05 3.55 8.21
CA GLN A 39 4.61 4.17 6.96
C GLN A 39 5.59 3.87 5.82
N ARG A 40 6.90 3.99 6.05
CA ARG A 40 7.92 3.66 5.04
C ARG A 40 7.82 2.21 4.57
N SER A 41 7.66 1.27 5.51
CA SER A 41 7.46 -0.16 5.22
C SER A 41 6.14 -0.41 4.48
N ALA A 42 5.04 0.18 4.94
CA ALA A 42 3.71 0.04 4.35
C ALA A 42 3.67 0.56 2.91
N PHE A 43 4.29 1.72 2.63
CA PHE A 43 4.39 2.28 1.28
C PHE A 43 5.18 1.37 0.34
N TRP A 44 6.26 0.75 0.81
CA TRP A 44 7.06 -0.17 0.01
C TRP A 44 6.29 -1.45 -0.33
N ASN A 45 5.58 -2.00 0.65
CA ASN A 45 4.72 -3.15 0.46
C ASN A 45 3.57 -2.85 -0.50
N LEU A 46 2.95 -1.67 -0.39
CA LEU A 46 1.87 -1.24 -1.29
C LEU A 46 2.37 -1.11 -2.74
N ARG A 47 3.51 -0.47 -2.96
CA ARG A 47 4.12 -0.34 -4.30
C ARG A 47 4.40 -1.71 -4.93
N THR A 48 4.94 -2.64 -4.15
CA THR A 48 5.24 -4.00 -4.61
C THR A 48 3.96 -4.75 -4.99
N ARG A 49 2.89 -4.60 -4.20
CA ARG A 49 1.59 -5.20 -4.50
C ARG A 49 0.97 -4.62 -5.77
N ILE A 50 1.02 -3.29 -5.97
CA ILE A 50 0.52 -2.64 -7.19
C ILE A 50 1.29 -3.15 -8.42
N ALA A 51 2.61 -3.23 -8.35
CA ALA A 51 3.43 -3.78 -9.43
C ALA A 51 3.02 -5.23 -9.77
N ASN A 52 2.84 -6.08 -8.75
CA ASN A 52 2.41 -7.47 -8.96
C ASN A 52 1.03 -7.57 -9.61
N VAL A 53 0.06 -6.79 -9.15
CA VAL A 53 -1.27 -6.74 -9.76
C VAL A 53 -1.17 -6.33 -11.23
N GLY A 54 -0.37 -5.31 -11.54
CA GLY A 54 -0.15 -4.88 -12.92
C GLY A 54 0.47 -5.97 -13.79
N ILE A 55 1.47 -6.67 -13.29
CA ILE A 55 2.11 -7.79 -14.00
C ILE A 55 1.10 -8.90 -14.30
N VAL A 56 0.29 -9.29 -13.32
CA VAL A 56 -0.73 -10.33 -13.49
C VAL A 56 -1.76 -9.91 -14.55
N ILE A 57 -2.29 -8.69 -14.47
CA ILE A 57 -3.26 -8.20 -15.45
C ILE A 57 -2.64 -8.14 -16.85
N GLY A 58 -1.41 -7.63 -16.98
CA GLY A 58 -0.74 -7.59 -18.28
C GLY A 58 -0.43 -8.98 -18.83
N ALA A 59 -0.09 -9.96 -17.98
CA ALA A 59 0.09 -11.35 -18.40
C ALA A 59 -1.22 -11.99 -18.89
N LEU A 60 -2.34 -11.75 -18.20
CA LEU A 60 -3.66 -12.19 -18.65
C LEU A 60 -4.07 -11.52 -19.96
N ALA A 61 -3.80 -10.22 -20.11
CA ALA A 61 -4.05 -9.50 -21.35
C ALA A 61 -3.20 -10.03 -22.51
N LEU A 62 -1.92 -10.34 -22.26
CA LEU A 62 -1.05 -10.93 -23.26
C LEU A 62 -1.53 -12.33 -23.66
N LEU A 63 -1.95 -13.14 -22.70
CA LEU A 63 -2.56 -14.44 -22.95
C LEU A 63 -3.81 -14.30 -23.83
N ALA A 64 -4.66 -13.30 -23.55
CA ALA A 64 -5.85 -13.02 -24.34
C ALA A 64 -5.53 -12.67 -25.80
N VAL A 65 -4.43 -11.93 -26.04
CA VAL A 65 -3.92 -11.62 -27.39
C VAL A 65 -3.38 -12.88 -28.07
N VAL A 66 -2.54 -13.67 -27.39
CA VAL A 66 -1.94 -14.89 -27.95
C VAL A 66 -3.00 -15.95 -28.31
N LEU A 67 -4.05 -16.07 -27.51
CA LEU A 67 -5.17 -16.98 -27.75
C LEU A 67 -6.16 -16.45 -28.81
N GLY A 68 -5.94 -15.27 -29.39
CA GLY A 68 -6.85 -14.68 -30.38
C GLY A 68 -8.20 -14.24 -29.81
N SER A 69 -8.31 -14.08 -28.49
CA SER A 69 -9.57 -13.64 -27.86
C SER A 69 -9.75 -12.11 -27.85
N ALA A 70 -8.67 -11.38 -28.17
CA ALA A 70 -8.63 -9.93 -28.22
C ALA A 70 -8.79 -9.41 -29.67
N ASP A 71 -9.89 -9.70 -30.34
CA ASP A 71 -10.08 -9.32 -31.75
C ASP A 71 -10.65 -7.91 -31.95
N GLY A 72 -10.31 -7.32 -33.10
CA GLY A 72 -10.90 -6.06 -33.60
C GLY A 72 -10.79 -4.91 -32.60
N ALA A 73 -11.94 -4.39 -32.17
CA ALA A 73 -12.05 -3.26 -31.25
C ALA A 73 -11.50 -3.55 -29.83
N ARG A 74 -11.32 -4.83 -29.46
CA ARG A 74 -10.76 -5.22 -28.15
C ARG A 74 -9.23 -5.27 -28.15
N LEU A 75 -8.59 -5.30 -29.33
CA LEU A 75 -7.13 -5.44 -29.42
C LEU A 75 -6.41 -4.24 -28.81
N SER A 76 -6.82 -3.01 -29.15
CA SER A 76 -6.15 -1.79 -28.65
C SER A 76 -6.22 -1.62 -27.12
N PRO A 77 -7.36 -1.80 -26.44
CA PRO A 77 -7.37 -1.71 -24.98
C PRO A 77 -6.66 -2.89 -24.30
N THR A 78 -6.65 -4.08 -24.92
CA THR A 78 -5.88 -5.22 -24.39
C THR A 78 -4.38 -4.96 -24.47
N LEU A 79 -3.89 -4.35 -25.55
CA LEU A 79 -2.48 -3.93 -25.67
C LEU A 79 -2.09 -2.89 -24.62
N LEU A 80 -2.98 -1.96 -24.27
CA LEU A 80 -2.75 -1.02 -23.15
C LEU A 80 -2.58 -1.77 -21.83
N CYS A 81 -3.40 -2.78 -21.56
CA CYS A 81 -3.22 -3.63 -20.37
C CYS A 81 -1.87 -4.37 -20.37
N VAL A 82 -1.41 -4.86 -21.53
CA VAL A 82 -0.09 -5.49 -21.68
C VAL A 82 1.02 -4.49 -21.35
N LEU A 83 0.98 -3.29 -21.92
CA LEU A 83 1.93 -2.21 -21.62
C LEU A 83 1.94 -1.85 -20.13
N GLY A 84 0.76 -1.80 -19.51
CA GLY A 84 0.62 -1.59 -18.07
C GLY A 84 1.33 -2.65 -17.23
N GLY A 85 1.22 -3.93 -17.62
CA GLY A 85 1.95 -5.01 -16.95
C GLY A 85 3.45 -5.01 -17.19
N VAL A 86 3.90 -4.66 -18.41
CA VAL A 86 5.33 -4.49 -18.71
C VAL A 86 5.94 -3.36 -17.88
N CYS A 87 5.25 -2.22 -17.75
CA CYS A 87 5.67 -1.14 -16.86
C CYS A 87 5.73 -1.59 -15.39
N GLY A 88 4.78 -2.42 -14.95
CA GLY A 88 4.78 -3.03 -13.61
C GLY A 88 5.97 -3.97 -13.39
N ALA A 89 6.32 -4.79 -14.38
CA ALA A 89 7.50 -5.66 -14.34
C ALA A 89 8.81 -4.86 -14.32
N ALA A 90 8.87 -3.78 -15.10
CA ALA A 90 10.04 -2.91 -15.18
C ALA A 90 10.38 -2.22 -13.83
N VAL A 91 9.42 -2.11 -12.90
CA VAL A 91 9.67 -1.63 -11.52
C VAL A 91 10.72 -2.48 -10.80
N TYR A 92 10.77 -3.78 -11.07
CA TYR A 92 11.73 -4.69 -10.44
C TYR A 92 13.16 -4.48 -10.97
N PHE A 93 13.31 -4.08 -12.23
CA PHE A 93 14.59 -3.74 -12.83
C PHE A 93 15.08 -2.34 -12.40
N SER A 94 14.15 -1.41 -12.19
CA SER A 94 14.46 -0.02 -11.80
C SER A 94 14.60 0.20 -10.29
N ARG A 95 14.70 -0.86 -9.48
CA ARG A 95 14.93 -0.82 -8.02
C ARG A 95 16.01 0.17 -7.55
N PRO A 96 17.16 0.36 -8.23
CA PRO A 96 18.17 1.33 -7.79
C PRO A 96 17.75 2.81 -7.99
N TYR A 97 16.71 3.11 -8.77
CA TYR A 97 16.28 4.47 -9.09
C TYR A 97 14.89 4.79 -8.50
N PRO A 98 14.79 5.30 -7.27
CA PRO A 98 13.51 5.46 -6.56
C PRO A 98 12.55 6.45 -7.24
N SER A 99 13.06 7.46 -7.95
CA SER A 99 12.25 8.39 -8.74
C SER A 99 11.62 7.69 -9.94
N MET A 100 12.39 6.85 -10.64
CA MET A 100 11.92 6.12 -11.82
C MET A 100 10.84 5.09 -11.48
N VAL A 101 10.97 4.41 -10.34
CA VAL A 101 9.95 3.47 -9.83
C VAL A 101 8.58 4.13 -9.68
N LYS A 102 8.53 5.38 -9.20
CA LYS A 102 7.27 6.13 -9.07
C LYS A 102 6.62 6.37 -10.43
N TYR A 103 7.39 6.86 -11.41
CA TYR A 103 6.87 7.11 -12.76
C TYR A 103 6.41 5.83 -13.46
N LEU A 104 7.16 4.72 -13.31
CA LEU A 104 6.76 3.42 -13.85
C LEU A 104 5.47 2.90 -13.23
N LEU A 105 5.28 3.07 -11.92
CA LEU A 105 4.03 2.70 -11.25
C LEU A 105 2.86 3.56 -11.72
N ILE A 106 3.06 4.87 -11.85
CA ILE A 106 2.02 5.78 -12.38
C ILE A 106 1.66 5.39 -13.82
N ALA A 107 2.66 5.12 -14.66
CA ALA A 107 2.45 4.66 -16.03
C ALA A 107 1.72 3.31 -16.05
N SER A 108 2.16 2.34 -15.24
CA SER A 108 1.53 1.02 -15.12
C SER A 108 0.05 1.14 -14.75
N VAL A 109 -0.27 1.91 -13.71
CA VAL A 109 -1.65 2.17 -13.29
C VAL A 109 -2.43 2.90 -14.38
N GLY A 110 -1.86 3.93 -15.00
CA GLY A 110 -2.51 4.69 -16.07
C GLY A 110 -2.88 3.81 -17.27
N PHE A 111 -1.95 2.98 -17.74
CA PHE A 111 -2.17 2.04 -18.82
C PHE A 111 -3.22 0.97 -18.48
N LEU A 112 -3.21 0.44 -17.25
CA LEU A 112 -4.23 -0.51 -16.80
C LEU A 112 -5.61 0.13 -16.74
N VAL A 113 -5.71 1.34 -16.19
CA VAL A 113 -6.99 2.06 -16.11
C VAL A 113 -7.52 2.33 -17.51
N LEU A 114 -6.70 2.86 -18.41
CA LEU A 114 -7.11 3.15 -19.79
C LEU A 114 -7.49 1.88 -20.57
N GLY A 115 -6.73 0.80 -20.41
CA GLY A 115 -7.03 -0.50 -21.03
C GLY A 115 -8.33 -1.10 -20.51
N ILE A 116 -8.55 -1.10 -19.19
CA ILE A 116 -9.81 -1.58 -18.60
C ILE A 116 -10.99 -0.72 -19.04
N LEU A 117 -10.86 0.62 -19.02
CA LEU A 117 -11.92 1.52 -19.46
C LEU A 117 -12.27 1.27 -20.93
N GLY A 118 -11.26 1.13 -21.79
CA GLY A 118 -11.45 0.83 -23.20
C GLY A 118 -12.15 -0.51 -23.41
N LEU A 119 -11.80 -1.56 -22.65
CA LEU A 119 -12.52 -2.84 -22.69
C LEU A 119 -13.98 -2.69 -22.25
N VAL A 120 -14.25 -1.96 -21.18
CA VAL A 120 -15.62 -1.70 -20.70
C VAL A 120 -16.43 -0.97 -21.75
N LEU A 121 -15.87 0.08 -22.37
CA LEU A 121 -16.54 0.82 -23.45
C LEU A 121 -16.83 -0.08 -24.66
N VAL A 122 -15.87 -0.90 -25.07
CA VAL A 122 -16.04 -1.85 -26.16
C VAL A 122 -17.15 -2.85 -25.86
N VAL A 123 -17.23 -3.37 -24.63
CA VAL A 123 -18.31 -4.27 -24.20
C VAL A 123 -19.66 -3.55 -24.17
N GLN A 124 -19.72 -2.29 -23.72
CA GLN A 124 -20.98 -1.53 -23.67
C GLN A 124 -21.49 -1.14 -25.07
N VAL A 125 -20.59 -0.87 -26.01
CA VAL A 125 -20.93 -0.43 -27.37
C VAL A 125 -21.22 -1.60 -28.30
N LEU A 126 -20.41 -2.67 -28.26
CA LEU A 126 -20.58 -3.86 -29.12
C LEU A 126 -21.39 -4.99 -28.46
N GLY A 127 -21.72 -4.88 -27.17
CA GLY A 127 -22.56 -5.84 -26.45
C GLY A 127 -24.05 -5.48 -26.47
N ARG A 128 -24.45 -4.41 -27.17
CA ARG A 128 -25.85 -4.13 -27.56
C ARG A 128 -26.08 -4.62 -28.98
#